data_AF-A0A0F9I8M9-F1
#
_entry.id   AF-A0A0F9I8M9-F1
#
_cell.length_a   1.000
_cell.length_b   1.000
_cell.length_c   1.000
_cell.angle_alpha   90.00
_cell.angle_beta   90.00
_cell.angle_gamma   90.00
#
_symmetry.space_group_name_H-M   'P 1'
#
loop_
_entity.id
_entity.type
_entity.pdbx_description
1 polymer ?
#
loop_
_entity_poly.entity_id
_entity_poly.type
_entity_poly.pdbx_seq_one_letter_code
_entity_poly.pdbx_strand_id
1 'polypeptide(L)'
;MQMNRQMIKDEGLKRMVYESYPYKVVRGGYDGSFSSPATIFTALNHIVPNGQQLKILFLRVWTQESGGAVFRIWQTNPSATGATGTVEAYPVVGSAPAGIVDYPMLEAAGAEVLTGNLHQPIHVVEGSVDFSILRSPTPATGARYGIVWWGFEELPEQET
;
A
#
# COMPACT_ATOMS: atom_id res chain seq x y z
N MET A 1 -24.65 -2.92 26.11
CA MET A 1 -24.35 -4.23 25.49
C MET A 1 -22.83 -4.34 25.48
N GLN A 2 -22.26 -5.20 26.31
CA GLN A 2 -20.80 -5.33 26.45
C GLN A 2 -20.33 -6.17 25.26
N MET A 3 -19.71 -5.52 24.26
CA MET A 3 -19.04 -6.23 23.17
C MET A 3 -17.87 -7.00 23.80
N ASN A 4 -17.98 -8.32 23.89
CA ASN A 4 -16.84 -9.20 24.16
C ASN A 4 -15.84 -9.00 23.03
N ARG A 5 -14.83 -8.14 23.25
CA ARG A 5 -13.71 -7.97 22.32
C ARG A 5 -12.79 -9.18 22.48
N GLN A 6 -12.56 -9.89 21.40
CA GLN A 6 -11.68 -11.04 21.39
C GLN A 6 -10.24 -10.57 21.62
N MET A 7 -9.52 -11.20 22.54
CA MET A 7 -8.08 -10.96 22.70
C MET A 7 -7.31 -11.88 21.76
N ILE A 8 -6.34 -11.31 21.06
CA ILE A 8 -5.54 -11.98 20.04
C ILE A 8 -4.06 -11.81 20.37
N LYS A 9 -3.24 -12.79 19.99
CA LYS A 9 -1.79 -12.73 20.16
C LYS A 9 -1.16 -12.05 18.95
N ASP A 10 -0.48 -10.94 19.16
CA ASP A 10 0.35 -10.30 18.16
C ASP A 10 1.69 -11.04 18.09
N GLU A 11 1.99 -11.72 16.98
CA GLU A 11 3.21 -12.52 16.82
C GLU A 11 4.45 -11.66 16.51
N GLY A 12 4.28 -10.41 16.06
CA GLY A 12 5.39 -9.47 15.91
C GLY A 12 5.83 -8.91 17.26
N LEU A 13 4.86 -8.57 18.12
CA LEU A 13 5.08 -7.95 19.43
C LEU A 13 5.10 -8.94 20.61
N LYS A 14 4.74 -10.21 20.39
CA LYS A 14 4.65 -11.28 21.40
C LYS A 14 3.74 -10.95 22.61
N ARG A 15 2.63 -10.23 22.40
CA ARG A 15 1.68 -9.86 23.48
C ARG A 15 0.21 -10.04 23.07
N MET A 16 -0.71 -9.99 24.06
CA MET A 16 -2.15 -10.11 23.83
C MET A 16 -2.80 -8.73 23.68
N VAL A 17 -3.47 -8.47 22.57
CA VAL A 17 -4.15 -7.20 22.25
C VAL A 17 -5.64 -7.42 21.98
N TYR A 18 -6.47 -6.39 22.17
CA TYR A 18 -7.90 -6.50 21.85
C TYR A 18 -8.13 -6.35 20.35
N GLU A 19 -8.86 -7.29 19.76
CA GLU A 19 -9.36 -7.17 18.41
C GLU A 19 -10.37 -6.01 18.36
N SER A 20 -10.03 -4.96 17.63
CA SER A 20 -10.92 -3.84 17.36
C SER A 20 -10.86 -3.45 15.89
N TYR A 21 -12.02 -3.16 15.31
CA TYR A 21 -12.07 -2.64 13.95
C TYR A 21 -11.60 -1.18 13.96
N PRO A 22 -10.68 -0.83 13.06
CA PRO A 22 -10.04 0.47 13.08
C PRO A 22 -10.96 1.65 12.68
N TYR A 23 -10.83 2.79 13.37
CA TYR A 23 -11.55 4.04 13.08
C TYR A 23 -10.86 4.96 12.05
N LYS A 24 -9.64 4.64 11.58
CA LYS A 24 -8.86 5.45 10.60
C LYS A 24 -8.57 4.71 9.30
N VAL A 25 -9.63 4.38 8.55
CA VAL A 25 -9.47 3.77 7.22
C VAL A 25 -8.93 4.80 6.23
N VAL A 26 -7.85 4.46 5.54
CA VAL A 26 -7.29 5.24 4.42
C VAL A 26 -7.41 4.43 3.12
N ARG A 27 -7.48 5.13 1.98
CA ARG A 27 -7.71 4.50 0.67
C ARG A 27 -7.13 5.32 -0.48
N GLY A 28 -6.86 4.65 -1.58
CA GLY A 28 -6.47 5.27 -2.84
C GLY A 28 -7.07 4.54 -4.03
N GLY A 29 -7.24 5.27 -5.13
CA GLY A 29 -7.85 4.75 -6.35
C GLY A 29 -7.33 5.45 -7.59
N TYR A 30 -6.95 4.67 -8.59
CA TYR A 30 -6.53 5.12 -9.92
C TYR A 30 -7.25 4.30 -10.99
N ASP A 31 -7.70 4.98 -12.04
CA ASP A 31 -8.19 4.43 -13.31
C ASP A 31 -7.68 5.34 -14.42
N GLY A 32 -6.94 4.79 -15.37
CA GLY A 32 -6.39 5.57 -16.47
C GLY A 32 -5.81 4.71 -17.58
N SER A 33 -5.34 5.38 -18.64
CA SER A 33 -4.75 4.75 -19.82
C SER A 33 -3.53 5.54 -20.28
N PHE A 34 -2.62 4.88 -20.98
CA PHE A 34 -1.43 5.54 -21.53
C PHE A 34 -1.65 5.99 -22.97
N SER A 35 -1.37 7.26 -23.25
CA SER A 35 -1.30 7.81 -24.62
C SER A 35 0.10 7.70 -25.22
N SER A 36 1.11 7.46 -24.39
CA SER A 36 2.51 7.25 -24.76
C SER A 36 3.14 6.20 -23.83
N PRO A 37 4.03 5.33 -24.33
CA PRO A 37 4.67 4.34 -23.48
C PRO A 37 5.46 4.96 -22.32
N ALA A 38 5.40 4.35 -21.15
CA ALA A 38 6.12 4.70 -19.95
C ALA A 38 6.82 3.46 -19.37
N THR A 39 8.10 3.62 -19.01
CA THR A 39 8.86 2.58 -18.30
C THR A 39 8.39 2.43 -16.86
N ILE A 40 8.11 3.56 -16.20
CA ILE A 40 7.60 3.65 -14.84
C ILE A 40 6.62 4.83 -14.80
N PHE A 41 5.42 4.59 -14.27
CA PHE A 41 4.44 5.64 -14.00
C PHE A 41 3.90 5.50 -12.59
N THR A 42 4.14 6.49 -11.72
CA THR A 42 3.57 6.51 -10.36
C THR A 42 2.13 7.01 -10.44
N ALA A 43 1.18 6.10 -10.21
CA ALA A 43 -0.24 6.35 -10.30
C ALA A 43 -0.81 6.93 -8.99
N LEU A 44 -0.29 6.48 -7.85
CA LEU A 44 -0.66 6.96 -6.52
C LEU A 44 0.59 7.11 -5.65
N ASN A 45 0.57 8.11 -4.78
CA ASN A 45 1.51 8.26 -3.69
C ASN A 45 0.71 8.46 -2.39
N HIS A 46 1.11 7.78 -1.31
CA HIS A 46 0.53 7.96 0.02
C HIS A 46 1.64 8.24 1.03
N ILE A 47 1.42 9.25 1.86
CA ILE A 47 2.35 9.64 2.92
C ILE A 47 1.75 9.19 4.25
N VAL A 48 2.48 8.34 4.95
CA VAL A 48 2.19 7.90 6.31
C VAL A 48 2.86 8.88 7.28
N PRO A 49 2.11 9.60 8.11
CA PRO A 49 2.68 10.54 9.08
C PRO A 49 3.65 9.85 10.04
N ASN A 50 4.59 10.64 10.56
CA ASN A 50 5.61 10.19 11.48
C ASN A 50 5.00 9.44 12.68
N GLY A 51 5.63 8.31 13.03
CA GLY A 51 5.22 7.49 14.15
C GLY A 51 3.94 6.68 13.90
N GLN A 52 3.33 6.77 12.72
CA GLN A 52 2.23 5.89 12.31
C GLN A 52 2.70 4.84 11.31
N GLN A 53 1.92 3.76 11.20
CA GLN A 53 2.12 2.68 10.25
C GLN A 53 0.84 2.40 9.48
N LEU A 54 0.96 2.25 8.16
CA LEU A 54 -0.10 1.85 7.27
C LEU A 54 -0.05 0.33 7.03
N LYS A 55 -1.14 -0.35 7.36
CA LYS A 55 -1.40 -1.75 7.03
C LYS A 55 -2.38 -1.82 5.86
N ILE A 56 -1.95 -2.29 4.70
CA ILE A 56 -2.81 -2.49 3.52
C ILE A 56 -3.57 -3.80 3.70
N LEU A 57 -4.90 -3.73 3.70
CA LEU A 57 -5.79 -4.87 3.95
C LEU A 57 -6.49 -5.34 2.68
N PHE A 58 -6.55 -4.49 1.68
CA PHE A 58 -7.12 -4.81 0.38
C PHE A 58 -6.34 -4.11 -0.71
N LEU A 59 -6.02 -4.85 -1.76
CA LEU A 59 -5.45 -4.33 -2.98
C LEU A 59 -6.10 -5.03 -4.16
N ARG A 60 -6.63 -4.23 -5.08
CA ARG A 60 -7.08 -4.69 -6.38
C ARG A 60 -6.30 -3.97 -7.44
N VAL A 61 -5.67 -4.72 -8.32
CA VAL A 61 -5.01 -4.23 -9.52
C VAL A 61 -5.67 -4.85 -10.74
N TRP A 62 -5.82 -4.09 -11.82
CA TRP A 62 -6.43 -4.62 -13.03
C TRP A 62 -5.90 -3.93 -14.28
N THR A 63 -5.98 -4.64 -15.41
CA THR A 63 -5.58 -4.14 -16.72
C THR A 63 -6.48 -4.70 -17.81
N GLN A 64 -6.74 -3.90 -18.84
CA GLN A 64 -7.31 -4.35 -20.12
C GLN A 64 -6.23 -4.78 -21.12
N GLU A 65 -4.96 -4.59 -20.78
CA GLU A 65 -3.85 -4.93 -21.67
C GLU A 65 -3.74 -6.45 -21.83
N SER A 66 -3.77 -6.90 -23.08
CA SER A 66 -3.72 -8.31 -23.44
C SER A 66 -2.43 -8.99 -23.01
N GLY A 67 -1.30 -8.26 -23.04
CA GLY A 67 0.00 -8.73 -22.56
C GLY A 67 0.19 -8.65 -21.04
N GLY A 68 -0.86 -8.28 -20.29
CA GLY A 68 -0.79 -8.14 -18.84
C GLY A 68 -0.18 -6.80 -18.38
N ALA A 69 0.20 -6.75 -17.11
CA ALA A 69 0.81 -5.57 -16.49
C ALA A 69 1.61 -5.94 -15.24
N VAL A 70 2.69 -5.18 -15.00
CA VAL A 70 3.45 -5.27 -13.75
C VAL A 70 3.17 -4.01 -12.93
N PHE A 71 2.59 -4.20 -11.75
CA PHE A 71 2.41 -3.14 -10.77
C PHE A 71 3.58 -3.17 -9.78
N ARG A 72 3.85 -2.05 -9.13
CA ARG A 72 4.93 -1.94 -8.14
C ARG A 72 4.47 -1.15 -6.93
N ILE A 73 4.71 -1.68 -5.74
CA ILE A 73 4.56 -0.96 -4.47
C ILE A 73 5.95 -0.72 -3.92
N TRP A 74 6.34 0.54 -3.77
CA TRP A 74 7.70 0.93 -3.40
C TRP A 74 7.70 1.99 -2.30
N GLN A 75 8.41 1.74 -1.20
CA GLN A 75 8.62 2.75 -0.16
C GLN A 75 9.71 3.73 -0.59
N THR A 76 9.32 5.00 -0.80
CA THR A 76 10.25 6.07 -1.19
C THR A 76 10.96 6.69 0.02
N ASN A 77 10.29 6.72 1.18
CA ASN A 77 10.75 7.23 2.49
C ASN A 77 11.49 8.59 2.50
N PRO A 78 11.03 9.58 3.29
CA PRO A 78 11.76 10.84 3.42
C PRO A 78 13.11 10.66 4.12
N SER A 79 14.13 11.41 3.68
CA SER A 79 15.47 11.42 4.28
C SER A 79 15.74 12.63 5.18
N ALA A 80 14.79 13.58 5.27
CA ALA A 80 14.87 14.76 6.12
C ALA A 80 13.47 15.30 6.46
N THR A 81 13.39 16.07 7.54
CA THR A 81 12.19 16.82 7.95
C THR A 81 11.70 17.74 6.82
N GLY A 82 10.38 17.80 6.62
CA GLY A 82 9.73 18.64 5.61
C GLY A 82 9.80 18.10 4.17
N ALA A 83 10.40 16.93 3.93
CA ALA A 83 10.55 16.37 2.58
C ALA A 83 9.23 15.90 1.94
N THR A 84 8.18 15.73 2.73
CA THR A 84 6.84 15.25 2.34
C THR A 84 5.78 16.35 2.33
N GLY A 85 6.19 17.62 2.31
CA GLY A 85 5.27 18.76 2.21
C GLY A 85 4.50 19.00 3.51
N THR A 86 3.16 18.92 3.46
CA THR A 86 2.30 19.30 4.60
C THR A 86 2.16 18.21 5.67
N VAL A 87 2.54 16.97 5.36
CA VAL A 87 2.49 15.84 6.29
C VAL A 87 3.93 15.50 6.65
N GLU A 88 4.30 15.61 7.93
CA GLU A 88 5.62 15.22 8.41
C GLU A 88 5.70 13.70 8.57
N ALA A 89 6.67 13.07 7.93
CA ALA A 89 6.86 11.62 7.91
C ALA A 89 8.27 11.17 8.33
N TYR A 90 9.21 12.10 8.55
CA TYR A 90 10.54 11.83 9.07
C TYR A 90 10.61 12.07 10.60
N PRO A 91 11.36 11.26 11.37
CA PRO A 91 12.11 10.07 10.97
C PRO A 91 11.21 8.84 10.74
N VAL A 92 11.54 8.00 9.76
CA VAL A 92 10.84 6.72 9.59
C VAL A 92 11.30 5.76 10.70
N VAL A 93 10.36 5.15 11.43
CA VAL A 93 10.65 4.35 12.65
C VAL A 93 10.84 2.87 12.31
N GLY A 94 10.05 2.37 11.37
CA GLY A 94 10.14 1.06 10.77
C GLY A 94 10.05 1.18 9.25
N SER A 95 11.07 0.71 8.53
CA SER A 95 10.97 0.53 7.08
C SER A 95 10.87 -0.95 6.79
N ALA A 96 10.15 -1.35 5.74
CA ALA A 96 10.46 -2.63 5.13
C ALA A 96 11.96 -2.61 4.77
N PRO A 97 12.70 -3.72 4.94
CA PRO A 97 14.11 -3.78 4.58
C PRO A 97 14.40 -3.08 3.26
N ALA A 98 15.50 -2.32 3.18
CA ALA A 98 15.81 -1.52 2.00
C ALA A 98 15.70 -2.37 0.72
N GLY A 99 14.81 -1.97 -0.20
CA GLY A 99 14.56 -2.70 -1.45
C GLY A 99 13.46 -3.77 -1.38
N ILE A 100 12.67 -3.87 -0.31
CA ILE A 100 11.41 -4.61 -0.35
C ILE A 100 10.47 -3.89 -1.33
N VAL A 101 10.28 -4.54 -2.46
CA VAL A 101 9.36 -4.13 -3.51
C VAL A 101 8.42 -5.28 -3.72
N ASP A 102 7.12 -4.99 -3.71
CA ASP A 102 6.16 -5.95 -4.20
C ASP A 102 5.79 -5.62 -5.65
N TYR A 103 5.68 -6.68 -6.43
CA TYR A 103 5.38 -6.63 -7.85
C TYR A 103 4.17 -7.51 -8.16
N PRO A 104 2.93 -7.02 -7.91
CA PRO A 104 1.75 -7.69 -8.41
C PRO A 104 1.81 -7.78 -9.94
N MET A 105 1.82 -9.00 -10.47
CA MET A 105 2.01 -9.27 -11.89
C MET A 105 0.77 -9.95 -12.46
N LEU A 106 0.14 -9.30 -13.43
CA LEU A 106 -0.89 -9.91 -14.24
C LEU A 106 -0.27 -10.37 -15.55
N GLU A 107 -0.35 -11.66 -15.84
CA GLU A 107 0.16 -12.25 -17.10
C GLU A 107 -0.76 -11.98 -18.30
N ALA A 108 -2.01 -11.57 -18.05
CA ALA A 108 -3.01 -11.27 -19.06
C ALA A 108 -4.01 -10.20 -18.57
N ALA A 109 -4.88 -9.74 -19.46
CA ALA A 109 -5.98 -8.84 -19.11
C ALA A 109 -6.87 -9.46 -18.03
N GLY A 110 -7.21 -8.68 -17.00
CA GLY A 110 -7.96 -9.16 -15.85
C GLY A 110 -7.77 -8.30 -14.62
N ALA A 111 -8.31 -8.79 -13.50
CA ALA A 111 -8.12 -8.21 -12.19
C ALA A 111 -7.51 -9.23 -11.25
N GLU A 112 -6.51 -8.80 -10.49
CA GLU A 112 -6.00 -9.53 -9.35
C GLU A 112 -6.49 -8.81 -8.08
N VAL A 113 -6.99 -9.59 -7.14
CA VAL A 113 -7.49 -9.09 -5.84
C VAL A 113 -6.71 -9.80 -4.74
N LEU A 114 -5.94 -9.01 -4.01
CA LEU A 114 -5.26 -9.44 -2.80
C LEU A 114 -6.07 -8.96 -1.60
N THR A 115 -6.33 -9.87 -0.67
CA THR A 115 -7.06 -9.60 0.57
C THR A 115 -6.23 -10.04 1.75
N GLY A 116 -5.93 -9.09 2.63
CA GLY A 116 -5.33 -9.33 3.95
C GLY A 116 -6.35 -9.10 5.06
N ASN A 117 -5.87 -9.20 6.29
CA ASN A 117 -6.61 -8.86 7.49
C ASN A 117 -5.67 -8.17 8.50
N LEU A 118 -6.17 -7.79 9.67
CA LEU A 118 -5.38 -7.05 10.66
C LEU A 118 -4.15 -7.82 11.17
N HIS A 119 -4.19 -9.15 11.16
CA HIS A 119 -3.09 -10.02 11.58
C HIS A 119 -2.10 -10.32 10.47
N GLN A 120 -2.61 -10.41 9.25
CA GLN A 120 -1.87 -10.75 8.05
C GLN A 120 -2.23 -9.71 6.98
N PRO A 121 -1.75 -8.47 7.16
CA PRO A 121 -1.95 -7.45 6.15
C PRO A 121 -1.21 -7.87 4.87
N ILE A 122 -1.69 -7.39 3.74
CA ILE A 122 -1.01 -7.58 2.46
C ILE A 122 0.38 -6.98 2.59
N HIS A 123 0.44 -5.73 3.08
CA HIS A 123 1.66 -4.94 3.25
C HIS A 123 1.61 -4.07 4.51
N VAL A 124 2.79 -3.77 5.03
CA VAL A 124 3.00 -2.86 6.16
C VAL A 124 4.02 -1.81 5.73
N VAL A 125 3.65 -0.54 5.77
CA VAL A 125 4.46 0.58 5.29
C VAL A 125 4.45 1.76 6.25
N GLU A 126 5.54 2.52 6.26
CA GLU A 126 5.69 3.81 6.94
C GLU A 126 6.33 4.82 5.97
N GLY A 127 6.39 6.09 6.36
CA GLY A 127 7.03 7.13 5.56
C GLY A 127 6.21 7.49 4.31
N SER A 128 6.70 7.09 3.14
CA SER A 128 6.05 7.39 1.86
C SER A 128 6.06 6.16 0.96
N VAL A 129 4.93 5.88 0.30
CA VAL A 129 4.76 4.73 -0.58
C VAL A 129 4.21 5.16 -1.93
N ASP A 130 4.84 4.65 -2.99
CA ASP A 130 4.41 4.82 -4.38
C ASP A 130 3.76 3.54 -4.90
N PHE A 131 2.65 3.70 -5.60
CA PHE A 131 2.03 2.66 -6.41
C PHE A 131 2.27 2.99 -7.88
N SER A 132 3.09 2.20 -8.55
CA SER A 132 3.48 2.42 -9.95
C SER A 132 2.95 1.34 -10.88
N ILE A 133 2.73 1.71 -12.14
CA ILE A 133 2.59 0.79 -13.26
C ILE A 133 3.92 0.78 -14.00
N LEU A 134 4.45 -0.41 -14.29
CA LEU A 134 5.71 -0.59 -14.99
C LEU A 134 5.48 -1.06 -16.41
N ARG A 135 6.35 -0.63 -17.31
CA ARG A 135 6.49 -1.14 -18.68
C ARG A 135 5.14 -1.19 -19.42
N SER A 136 4.50 -0.04 -19.59
CA SER A 136 3.32 0.01 -20.47
C SER A 136 3.72 -0.42 -21.90
N PRO A 137 2.82 -1.01 -22.70
CA PRO A 137 3.13 -1.53 -24.03
C PRO A 137 3.70 -0.47 -24.96
N THR A 138 4.53 -0.92 -25.91
CA THR A 138 5.10 -0.11 -26.99
C THR A 138 4.70 -0.71 -28.35
N PRO A 139 3.86 -0.03 -29.16
CA PRO A 139 3.23 1.26 -28.90
C PRO A 139 2.18 1.20 -27.78
N ALA A 140 1.79 2.36 -27.25
CA ALA A 140 0.70 2.43 -26.28
C ALA A 140 -0.61 1.98 -26.94
N THR A 141 -1.36 1.11 -26.27
CA THR A 141 -2.58 0.48 -26.80
C THR A 141 -3.85 1.24 -26.46
N GLY A 142 -3.78 2.21 -25.54
CA GLY A 142 -4.95 2.84 -24.94
C GLY A 142 -5.69 1.95 -23.93
N ALA A 143 -5.14 0.76 -23.61
CA ALA A 143 -5.69 -0.11 -22.57
C ALA A 143 -5.78 0.64 -21.23
N ARG A 144 -6.84 0.33 -20.46
CA ARG A 144 -7.02 0.88 -19.12
C ARG A 144 -6.34 0.04 -18.07
N TYR A 145 -5.85 0.71 -17.05
CA TYR A 145 -5.19 0.17 -15.88
C TYR A 145 -5.86 0.77 -14.65
N GLY A 146 -5.96 -0.01 -13.58
CA GLY A 146 -6.43 0.54 -12.33
C GLY A 146 -5.83 -0.12 -11.11
N ILE A 147 -5.79 0.68 -10.06
CA ILE A 147 -5.28 0.31 -8.74
C ILE A 147 -6.30 0.83 -7.73
N VAL A 148 -6.79 -0.04 -6.86
CA VAL A 148 -7.67 0.34 -5.76
C VAL A 148 -7.14 -0.34 -4.51
N TRP A 149 -6.92 0.43 -3.46
CA TRP A 149 -6.46 -0.12 -2.20
C TRP A 149 -7.16 0.57 -1.03
N TRP A 150 -7.28 -0.16 0.07
CA TRP A 150 -7.60 0.43 1.36
C TRP A 150 -6.85 -0.29 2.46
N GLY A 151 -6.66 0.43 3.55
CA GLY A 151 -5.90 -0.04 4.68
C GLY A 151 -6.21 0.77 5.92
N PHE A 152 -5.37 0.56 6.92
CA PHE A 152 -5.49 1.20 8.22
C PHE A 152 -4.18 1.87 8.61
N GLU A 153 -4.27 3.11 9.11
CA GLU A 153 -3.13 3.86 9.61
C GLU A 153 -3.30 4.19 11.11
N GLU A 154 -2.32 3.81 11.92
CA GLU A 154 -2.31 4.12 13.36
C GLU A 154 -0.90 4.14 13.94
N LEU A 155 -0.77 4.76 15.11
CA LEU A 155 0.44 4.67 15.93
C LEU A 155 0.66 3.20 16.35
N PRO A 156 1.91 2.71 16.38
CA PRO A 156 2.23 1.49 17.10
C PRO A 156 1.77 1.66 18.55
N GLU A 157 1.00 0.70 19.07
CA GLU A 157 0.58 0.71 20.47
C GLU A 157 1.81 0.67 21.38
N GLN A 158 1.97 1.69 22.23
CA GLN A 158 3.03 1.74 23.23
C GLN A 158 2.90 0.58 24.22
N GLU A 159 4.02 -0.09 24.53
CA GLU A 159 4.10 -0.98 25.69
C GLU A 159 3.96 -0.15 26.96
N THR A 160 2.83 -0.30 27.67
CA THR A 160 2.68 0.14 29.06
C THR A 160 3.06 -0.97 30.02
#